data_AF-A0A524HBQ1-F1
#
_entry.id   AF-A0A524HBQ1-F1
#
_cell.length_a   1.000
_cell.length_b   1.000
_cell.length_c   1.000
_cell.angle_alpha   90.00
_cell.angle_beta   90.00
_cell.angle_gamma   90.00
#
_symmetry.space_group_name_H-M   'P 1'
#
loop_
_entity.id
_entity.type
_entity.pdbx_description
1 polymer ?
#
loop_
_entity_poly.entity_id
_entity_poly.type
_entity_poly.pdbx_seq_one_letter_code
_entity_poly.pdbx_strand_id
1 'polypeptide(L)'
;TDVAMREYTDSEIKVYINSGDPMDKAGAYGIQNKPFNPAPAFNQCYANVMGLPLCHLSLLMKEMGYEGNAQVADRCQESIQYQCPVYLSILTEKIGHKPESREL
;
A
#
# COMPACT_ATOMS: atom_id res chain seq x y z
N THR A 1 3.64 -4.40 5.89
CA THR A 1 3.79 -4.94 4.52
C THR A 1 5.25 -5.01 4.22
N ASP A 2 5.74 -6.21 3.96
CA ASP A 2 7.17 -6.40 3.68
C ASP A 2 7.43 -6.21 2.18
N VAL A 3 8.59 -5.61 1.86
CA VAL A 3 9.01 -5.31 0.49
C VAL A 3 10.40 -5.90 0.28
N ALA A 4 10.48 -6.95 -0.53
CA ALA A 4 11.76 -7.55 -0.92
C ALA A 4 12.37 -6.75 -2.09
N MET A 5 13.46 -6.06 -1.82
CA MET A 5 14.22 -5.33 -2.81
C MET A 5 15.06 -6.30 -3.65
N ARG A 6 15.16 -6.09 -4.96
CA ARG A 6 16.17 -6.79 -5.79
C ARG A 6 17.56 -6.18 -5.57
N GLU A 7 18.58 -6.89 -6.05
CA GLU A 7 19.92 -6.31 -6.18
C GLU A 7 19.96 -5.20 -7.25
N TYR A 8 20.70 -4.14 -6.97
CA TYR A 8 20.92 -3.01 -7.87
C TYR A 8 22.42 -2.82 -8.11
N THR A 9 22.78 -2.43 -9.32
CA THR A 9 24.12 -1.92 -9.60
C THR A 9 24.25 -0.46 -9.17
N ASP A 10 25.47 -0.02 -8.87
CA ASP A 10 25.77 1.39 -8.60
C ASP A 10 25.31 2.33 -9.72
N SER A 11 25.34 1.85 -10.98
CA SER A 11 24.88 2.61 -12.14
C SER A 11 23.36 2.84 -12.09
N GLU A 12 22.58 1.81 -11.77
CA GLU A 12 21.11 1.95 -11.62
C GLU A 12 20.76 2.88 -10.46
N ILE A 13 21.47 2.75 -9.33
CA ILE A 13 21.27 3.62 -8.16
C ILE A 13 21.55 5.09 -8.55
N LYS A 14 22.66 5.36 -9.24
CA LYS A 14 23.00 6.73 -9.70
C LYS A 14 21.95 7.29 -10.66
N VAL A 15 21.49 6.49 -11.63
CA VAL A 15 20.43 6.90 -12.56
C VAL A 15 19.14 7.23 -11.78
N TYR A 16 18.78 6.39 -10.80
CA TYR A 16 17.58 6.59 -10.01
C TYR A 16 17.66 7.85 -9.12
N ILE A 17 18.79 8.07 -8.45
CA ILE A 17 19.04 9.30 -7.67
C ILE A 17 18.95 10.53 -8.57
N ASN A 18 19.59 10.49 -9.74
CA ASN A 18 19.59 11.61 -10.69
C ASN A 18 18.19 11.92 -11.26
N SER A 19 17.24 10.99 -11.20
CA SER A 19 15.85 11.24 -11.59
C SER A 19 15.10 12.16 -10.60
N GLY A 20 15.61 12.31 -9.37
CA GLY A 20 14.94 13.06 -8.30
C GLY A 20 13.77 12.32 -7.64
N ASP A 21 13.26 11.23 -8.23
CA ASP A 21 12.16 10.44 -7.69
C ASP A 21 12.35 9.96 -6.23
N PRO A 22 13.55 9.57 -5.75
CA PRO A 22 13.66 9.11 -4.36
C PRO A 22 13.63 10.23 -3.31
N MET A 23 13.74 11.51 -3.70
CA MET A 23 13.99 12.61 -2.76
C MET A 23 12.82 12.92 -1.81
N ASP A 24 11.60 12.61 -2.22
CA ASP A 24 10.37 12.83 -1.43
C ASP A 24 9.81 11.53 -0.84
N LYS A 25 10.57 10.43 -0.88
CA LYS A 25 10.10 9.09 -0.50
C LYS A 25 10.87 8.54 0.68
N ALA A 26 10.15 8.11 1.71
CA ALA A 26 10.75 7.40 2.83
C ALA A 26 11.48 6.14 2.33
N GLY A 27 12.70 5.93 2.81
CA GLY A 27 13.56 4.83 2.34
C GLY A 27 14.20 5.06 0.96
N ALA A 28 14.07 6.25 0.38
CA ALA A 28 14.66 6.63 -0.90
C ALA A 28 14.28 5.68 -2.06
N TYR A 29 13.03 5.20 -2.08
CA TYR A 29 12.49 4.43 -3.19
C TYR A 29 10.98 4.64 -3.38
N GLY A 30 10.51 4.45 -4.61
CA GLY A 30 9.10 4.38 -4.95
C GLY A 30 8.77 3.06 -5.63
N ILE A 31 7.91 2.24 -5.02
CA ILE A 31 7.45 0.98 -5.62
C ILE A 31 6.72 1.17 -6.97
N GLN A 32 6.21 2.38 -7.21
CA GLN A 32 5.56 2.82 -8.47
C GLN A 32 6.53 3.07 -9.62
N ASN A 33 7.83 3.18 -9.35
CA ASN A 33 8.81 3.52 -10.36
C ASN A 33 9.06 2.33 -11.29
N LYS A 34 8.37 2.31 -12.45
CA LYS A 34 8.48 1.22 -13.44
C LYS A 34 9.90 1.09 -14.05
N PRO A 35 10.61 2.19 -14.40
CA PRO A 35 11.99 2.08 -14.89
C PRO A 35 12.97 1.50 -13.87
N PHE A 36 12.93 1.95 -12.62
CA PHE A 36 13.83 1.47 -11.56
C PHE A 36 13.42 0.07 -11.06
N ASN A 37 12.11 -0.19 -10.99
CA ASN A 37 11.49 -1.46 -10.57
C ASN A 37 12.16 -2.07 -9.33
N PRO A 38 12.01 -1.43 -8.16
CA PRO A 38 12.78 -1.80 -6.98
C PRO A 38 12.42 -3.19 -6.42
N ALA A 39 11.18 -3.63 -6.58
CA ALA A 39 10.64 -4.84 -5.97
C ALA A 39 9.78 -5.63 -6.97
N PRO A 40 10.40 -6.34 -7.95
CA PRO A 40 9.68 -6.99 -9.05
C PRO A 40 8.78 -8.15 -8.62
N ALA A 41 9.09 -8.82 -7.50
CA ALA A 41 8.36 -9.99 -7.00
C ALA A 41 7.35 -9.64 -5.89
N PHE A 42 6.79 -8.43 -5.92
CA PHE A 42 5.94 -7.94 -4.84
C PHE A 42 4.56 -8.63 -4.79
N ASN A 43 4.20 -9.17 -3.62
CA ASN A 43 3.00 -10.00 -3.42
C ASN A 43 2.16 -9.61 -2.18
N GLN A 44 2.17 -8.33 -1.79
CA GLN A 44 1.48 -7.84 -0.60
C GLN A 44 0.57 -6.64 -0.92
N CYS A 45 0.13 -5.86 0.07
CA CYS A 45 -0.68 -4.66 -0.18
C CYS A 45 0.13 -3.53 -0.82
N TYR A 46 -0.03 -3.33 -2.13
CA TYR A 46 0.67 -2.30 -2.88
C TYR A 46 0.30 -0.89 -2.40
N ALA A 47 -0.99 -0.64 -2.19
CA ALA A 47 -1.50 0.64 -1.68
C ALA A 47 -0.96 1.01 -0.30
N ASN A 48 -0.69 0.01 0.55
CA ASN A 48 -0.02 0.25 1.82
C ASN A 48 1.41 0.76 1.64
N VAL A 49 2.18 0.19 0.70
CA VAL A 49 3.54 0.66 0.38
C VAL A 49 3.51 2.05 -0.27
N MET A 50 2.50 2.33 -1.09
CA MET A 50 2.28 3.68 -1.64
C MET A 50 1.90 4.72 -0.56
N GLY A 51 1.50 4.27 0.63
CA GLY A 51 1.23 5.13 1.79
C GLY A 51 -0.24 5.23 2.22
N LEU A 52 -1.19 4.60 1.50
CA LEU A 52 -2.61 4.61 1.89
C LEU A 52 -3.32 3.29 1.57
N PRO A 53 -3.53 2.40 2.56
CA PRO A 53 -4.19 1.11 2.36
C PRO A 53 -5.73 1.28 2.25
N LEU A 54 -6.23 1.48 1.03
CA LEU A 54 -7.65 1.81 0.79
C LEU A 54 -8.66 0.77 1.29
N CYS A 55 -8.33 -0.53 1.26
CA CYS A 55 -9.21 -1.55 1.84
C CYS A 55 -9.34 -1.41 3.37
N HIS A 56 -8.25 -1.10 4.08
CA HIS A 56 -8.28 -0.89 5.53
C HIS A 56 -9.01 0.40 5.88
N LEU A 57 -8.73 1.48 5.14
CA LEU A 57 -9.42 2.75 5.32
C LEU A 57 -10.93 2.60 5.12
N SER A 58 -11.36 1.88 4.08
CA SER A 58 -12.78 1.64 3.82
C SER A 58 -13.48 0.91 4.96
N LEU A 59 -12.80 -0.04 5.62
CA LEU A 59 -13.35 -0.75 6.78
C LEU A 59 -13.44 0.17 8.00
N LEU A 60 -12.37 0.91 8.31
CA LEU A 60 -12.34 1.86 9.43
C LEU A 60 -13.41 2.95 9.29
N MET A 61 -13.60 3.49 8.08
CA MET A 61 -14.64 4.47 7.82
C MET A 61 -16.03 3.90 8.12
N LYS A 62 -16.29 2.64 7.69
CA LYS A 62 -17.54 1.94 7.98
C LYS A 62 -17.76 1.76 9.48
N GLU A 63 -16.72 1.41 10.23
CA GLU A 63 -16.78 1.28 11.70
C GLU A 63 -17.08 2.60 12.40
N MET A 64 -16.58 3.71 11.85
CA MET A 64 -16.87 5.06 12.33
C MET A 64 -18.26 5.57 11.94
N GLY A 65 -19.09 4.75 11.28
CA GLY A 65 -20.43 5.12 10.83
C GLY A 65 -20.46 5.93 9.54
N TYR A 66 -19.34 6.03 8.82
CA TYR A 66 -19.32 6.61 7.48
C TYR A 66 -19.61 5.53 6.44
N GLU A 67 -20.77 5.64 5.79
CA GLU A 67 -21.05 4.93 4.55
C GLU A 67 -20.29 5.62 3.41
N GLY A 68 -18.97 5.42 3.40
CA GLY A 68 -18.13 5.78 2.26
C GLY A 68 -18.61 5.05 1.00
N ASN A 69 -18.14 5.49 -0.18
CA ASN A 69 -18.41 4.76 -1.41
C ASN A 69 -17.91 3.31 -1.25
N ALA A 70 -18.84 2.35 -1.21
CA ALA A 70 -18.56 0.94 -0.96
C ALA A 70 -17.55 0.32 -1.96
N GLN A 71 -17.27 1.00 -3.06
CA GLN A 71 -16.37 0.56 -4.12
C GLN A 71 -14.93 1.07 -3.95
N VAL A 72 -14.59 1.85 -2.90
CA VAL A 72 -13.21 2.37 -2.73
C VAL A 72 -12.19 1.23 -2.68
N ALA A 73 -12.52 0.15 -1.97
CA ALA A 73 -11.65 -1.03 -1.89
C ALA A 73 -11.51 -1.73 -3.25
N ASP A 74 -12.60 -1.87 -4.02
CA ASP A 74 -12.59 -2.49 -5.35
C ASP A 74 -11.79 -1.65 -6.37
N ARG A 75 -12.11 -0.35 -6.44
CA ARG A 75 -11.51 0.61 -7.38
C ARG A 75 -10.01 0.82 -7.14
N CYS A 76 -9.51 0.51 -5.95
CA CYS A 76 -8.09 0.49 -5.64
C CYS A 76 -7.32 -0.43 -6.61
N GLN A 77 -7.81 -1.65 -6.83
CA GLN A 77 -7.12 -2.64 -7.67
C GLN A 77 -7.16 -2.24 -9.15
N GLU A 78 -8.28 -1.68 -9.60
CA GLU A 78 -8.45 -1.15 -10.96
C GLU A 78 -7.51 0.02 -11.22
N SER A 79 -7.44 0.98 -10.29
CA SER A 79 -6.65 2.21 -10.43
C SER A 79 -5.15 1.93 -10.42
N ILE A 80 -4.72 0.96 -9.60
CA ILE A 80 -3.30 0.56 -9.47
C ILE A 80 -2.92 -0.48 -10.54
N GLN A 81 -3.92 -1.11 -11.18
CA GLN A 81 -3.72 -2.25 -12.08
C GLN A 81 -2.97 -3.41 -11.41
N TYR A 82 -3.35 -3.71 -10.16
CA TYR A 82 -2.73 -4.73 -9.32
C TYR A 82 -3.78 -5.53 -8.58
N GLN A 83 -3.80 -6.85 -8.78
CA GLN A 83 -4.61 -7.77 -7.98
C GLN A 83 -3.94 -7.94 -6.62
N CYS A 84 -4.55 -7.39 -5.58
CA CYS A 84 -3.95 -7.40 -4.25
C CYS A 84 -4.17 -8.76 -3.57
N PRO A 85 -3.10 -9.52 -3.25
CA PRO A 85 -3.26 -10.88 -2.72
C PRO A 85 -3.93 -10.94 -1.34
N VAL A 86 -3.83 -9.85 -0.58
CA VAL A 86 -4.44 -9.71 0.75
C VAL A 86 -5.81 -9.03 0.71
N TYR A 87 -6.38 -8.77 -0.48
CA TYR A 87 -7.67 -8.07 -0.61
C TYR A 87 -8.79 -8.76 0.17
N LEU A 88 -8.98 -10.06 -0.08
CA LEU A 88 -10.05 -10.83 0.54
C LEU A 88 -9.80 -11.06 2.03
N SER A 89 -8.56 -11.32 2.44
CA SER A 89 -8.26 -11.51 3.86
C SER A 89 -8.64 -10.27 4.66
N ILE A 90 -8.28 -9.07 4.19
CA ILE A 90 -8.63 -7.83 4.87
C ILE A 90 -10.14 -7.57 4.92
N LEU A 91 -10.86 -7.77 3.83
CA LEU A 91 -12.31 -7.48 3.79
C LEU A 91 -13.18 -8.53 4.50
N THR A 92 -12.65 -9.74 4.70
CA THR A 92 -13.38 -10.84 5.38
C THR A 92 -12.98 -10.99 6.83
N GLU A 93 -11.80 -10.51 7.22
CA GLU A 93 -11.43 -10.36 8.62
C GLU A 93 -12.40 -9.38 9.29
N LYS A 94 -13.14 -9.87 10.29
CA LYS A 94 -13.73 -8.98 11.28
C LYS A 94 -12.55 -8.29 11.94
N ILE A 95 -12.33 -7.01 11.66
CA ILE A 95 -11.39 -6.19 12.44
C ILE A 95 -11.80 -6.38 13.90
N GLY A 96 -10.94 -7.08 14.64
CA GLY A 96 -11.19 -7.45 16.03
C GLY A 96 -11.00 -6.22 16.89
N HIS A 97 -11.96 -5.30 16.88
CA HIS A 97 -12.01 -4.25 17.87
C HIS A 97 -12.52 -4.85 19.17
N LYS A 98 -11.61 -5.13 20.11
CA LYS A 98 -11.97 -5.20 21.52
C LYS A 98 -12.24 -3.75 21.92
N PRO A 99 -13.47 -3.35 22.26
CA PRO A 99 -13.75 -1.98 22.63
C PRO A 99 -12.89 -1.66 23.85
N GLU A 100 -11.96 -0.73 23.71
CA GLU A 100 -11.31 -0.11 24.86
C GLU A 100 -12.42 0.68 25.58
N SER A 101 -12.74 0.25 26.79
CA SER A 101 -13.66 0.95 27.67
C SER A 101 -13.15 2.37 27.83
N ARG A 102 -13.88 3.34 27.29
CA ARG A 102 -13.79 4.72 27.73
C ARG A 102 -14.20 4.74 29.20
N GLU A 103 -13.21 4.65 30.09
CA GLU A 103 -13.38 5.06 31.47
C GLU A 103 -13.64 6.58 31.46
N LEU A 104 -14.84 6.93 31.93
CA LEU A 104 -15.27 8.29 32.27
C LEU A 104 -14.81 8.61 33.69
#